data_AF-A0A7T7U090-F1
#
_entry.id   AF-A0A7T7U090-F1
#
_cell.length_a   1.000
_cell.length_b   1.000
_cell.length_c   1.000
_cell.angle_alpha   90.00
_cell.angle_beta   90.00
_cell.angle_gamma   90.00
#
_symmetry.space_group_name_H-M   'P 1'
#
loop_
_entity.id
_entity.type
_entity.pdbx_description
1 polymer ?
#
loop_
_entity_poly.entity_id
_entity_poly.type
_entity_poly.pdbx_seq_one_letter_code
_entity_poly.pdbx_strand_id
1 'polypeptide(L)'
;MSEALINRLVEFAESGNQQKISLNGQSYQGWIMEITEEALLISTGYADKSGKDVWIQFADLDQAELLYWDNKSDQWTVFKI
;
A
#
# COMPACT_ATOMS: atom_id res chain seq x y z
N MET A 1 7.37 11.32 13.21
CA MET A 1 6.55 11.38 11.97
C MET A 1 5.19 11.95 12.35
N SER A 2 4.49 12.68 11.47
CA SER A 2 3.22 13.35 11.80
C SER A 2 2.03 12.37 11.72
N GLU A 3 1.11 12.41 12.69
CA GLU A 3 -0.16 11.67 12.70
C GLU A 3 -0.96 11.79 11.39
N ALA A 4 -0.75 12.89 10.65
CA ALA A 4 -1.32 13.11 9.32
C ALA A 4 -0.93 12.02 8.30
N LEU A 5 0.33 11.54 8.31
CA LEU A 5 0.77 10.51 7.37
C LEU A 5 0.09 9.16 7.66
N ILE A 6 -0.01 8.79 8.94
CA ILE A 6 -0.66 7.55 9.34
C ILE A 6 -2.13 7.57 8.90
N ASN A 7 -2.84 8.68 9.14
CA ASN A 7 -4.22 8.84 8.67
C ASN A 7 -4.33 8.69 7.15
N ARG A 8 -3.41 9.28 6.38
CA ARG A 8 -3.39 9.13 4.92
C ARG A 8 -3.15 7.68 4.47
N LEU A 9 -2.28 6.94 5.16
CA LEU A 9 -2.02 5.54 4.85
C LEU A 9 -3.22 4.65 5.21
N VAL A 10 -3.97 5.01 6.26
CA VAL A 10 -5.24 4.36 6.58
C VAL A 10 -6.26 4.64 5.47
N GLU A 11 -6.41 5.89 5.03
CA GLU A 11 -7.26 6.23 3.87
C GLU A 11 -6.86 5.44 2.62
N PHE A 12 -5.56 5.25 2.38
CA PHE A 12 -5.04 4.44 1.28
C PHE A 12 -5.41 2.96 1.41
N ALA A 13 -5.28 2.38 2.61
CA ALA A 13 -5.67 1.00 2.89
C ALA A 13 -7.17 0.75 2.67
N GLU A 14 -7.99 1.74 2.98
CA GLU A 14 -9.45 1.70 2.77
C GLU A 14 -9.87 2.11 1.34
N SER A 15 -8.92 2.56 0.51
CA SER A 15 -9.19 2.99 -0.86
C SER A 15 -9.20 1.81 -1.84
N GLY A 16 -10.30 1.68 -2.58
CA GLY A 16 -10.44 0.67 -3.62
C GLY A 16 -10.60 -0.75 -3.06
N ASN A 17 -10.33 -1.75 -3.90
CA ASN A 17 -10.38 -3.16 -3.48
C ASN A 17 -8.98 -3.80 -3.32
N GLN A 18 -7.94 -3.15 -3.83
CA GLN A 18 -6.58 -3.65 -3.78
C GLN A 18 -5.59 -2.49 -3.82
N GLN A 19 -4.48 -2.62 -3.10
CA GLN A 19 -3.41 -1.65 -3.05
C GLN A 19 -2.18 -2.16 -3.80
N LYS A 20 -1.41 -1.21 -4.34
CA LYS A 20 -0.14 -1.45 -5.01
C LYS A 20 0.84 -0.38 -4.60
N ILE A 21 2.04 -0.80 -4.21
CA ILE A 21 3.14 0.06 -3.80
C ILE A 21 4.29 -0.22 -4.73
N SER A 22 4.73 0.78 -5.49
CA SER A 22 5.89 0.66 -6.37
C SER A 22 7.07 1.38 -5.74
N LEU A 23 8.10 0.62 -5.36
CA LEU A 23 9.29 1.10 -4.66
C LEU A 23 10.53 0.48 -5.31
N ASN A 24 11.52 1.30 -5.68
CA ASN A 24 12.79 0.84 -6.25
C ASN A 24 12.63 -0.12 -7.46
N GLY A 25 11.60 0.09 -8.28
CA GLY A 25 11.30 -0.77 -9.43
C GLY A 25 10.62 -2.10 -9.08
N GLN A 26 10.36 -2.36 -7.79
CA GLN A 26 9.58 -3.49 -7.33
C GLN A 26 8.14 -3.05 -7.01
N SER A 27 7.17 -3.81 -7.48
CA SER A 27 5.76 -3.56 -7.17
C SER A 27 5.24 -4.61 -6.20
N TYR A 28 4.77 -4.14 -5.05
CA TYR A 28 4.06 -4.94 -4.05
C TYR A 28 2.58 -4.69 -4.23
N GLN A 29 1.83 -5.71 -4.67
CA GLN A 29 0.40 -5.60 -4.89
C GLN A 29 -0.32 -6.55 -3.94
N GLY A 30 -1.32 -6.05 -3.21
CA GLY A 30 -1.95 -6.79 -2.12
C GLY A 30 -2.91 -5.95 -1.30
N TRP A 31 -3.11 -6.37 -0.06
CA TRP A 31 -3.92 -5.64 0.92
C TRP A 31 -3.03 -5.13 2.04
N ILE A 32 -3.32 -3.92 2.50
CA ILE A 32 -2.67 -3.38 3.69
C ILE A 32 -3.27 -4.07 4.91
N MET A 33 -2.46 -4.82 5.63
CA MET A 33 -2.90 -5.62 6.78
C MET A 33 -2.72 -4.85 8.09
N GLU A 34 -1.64 -4.08 8.18
CA GLU A 34 -1.27 -3.35 9.39
C GLU A 34 -0.49 -2.08 9.02
N ILE A 35 -0.70 -1.02 9.80
CA ILE A 35 0.04 0.25 9.68
C ILE A 35 0.50 0.59 11.10
N THR A 36 1.81 0.66 11.29
CA THR A 36 2.43 1.01 12.57
C THR A 36 2.90 2.46 12.53
N GLU A 37 3.64 2.89 13.54
CA GLU A 37 4.21 4.24 13.59
C GLU A 37 5.41 4.42 12.65
N GLU A 38 5.99 3.32 12.16
CA GLU A 38 7.25 3.31 11.41
C GLU A 38 7.15 2.61 10.04
N ALA A 39 6.21 1.69 9.87
CA ALA A 39 6.10 0.88 8.68
C ALA A 39 4.65 0.46 8.36
N LEU A 40 4.44 0.04 7.12
CA LEU A 40 3.19 -0.50 6.62
C LEU A 40 3.41 -1.95 6.18
N LEU A 41 2.49 -2.83 6.55
CA LEU A 41 2.48 -4.23 6.17
C LEU A 41 1.52 -4.43 4.99
N ILE A 42 2.07 -4.86 3.86
CA ILE A 42 1.29 -5.30 2.71
C ILE A 42 1.39 -6.81 2.56
N SER A 43 0.24 -7.48 2.47
CA SER A 43 0.18 -8.92 2.18
C SER A 43 -0.09 -9.12 0.69
N THR A 44 0.89 -9.63 -0.05
CA THR A 44 0.84 -9.76 -1.51
C THR A 44 0.20 -11.08 -1.97
N GLY A 45 -0.82 -11.56 -1.25
CA GLY A 45 -1.42 -12.87 -1.45
C GLY A 45 -2.25 -13.00 -2.73
N TYR A 46 -1.64 -13.36 -3.85
CA TYR A 46 -2.38 -13.84 -5.02
C TYR A 46 -2.51 -15.36 -4.96
N ALA A 47 -3.73 -15.83 -4.69
CA ALA A 47 -4.21 -17.21 -4.87
C ALA A 47 -3.22 -18.35 -4.53
N ASP A 48 -3.35 -18.89 -3.32
CA ASP A 48 -3.00 -20.28 -2.98
C ASP A 48 -1.57 -20.71 -3.35
N LYS A 49 -0.56 -20.18 -2.62
CA LYS A 49 0.55 -20.95 -2.00
C LYS A 49 1.67 -20.15 -1.37
N SER A 50 1.75 -18.83 -1.55
CA SER A 50 2.76 -17.99 -0.86
C SER A 50 2.38 -16.51 -0.88
N GLY A 51 1.33 -16.12 -0.15
CA GLY A 51 1.21 -14.71 0.25
C GLY A 51 2.42 -14.36 1.10
N LYS A 52 3.15 -13.32 0.72
CA LYS A 52 4.26 -12.80 1.50
C LYS A 52 3.82 -11.51 2.15
N ASP A 53 4.00 -11.45 3.45
CA ASP A 53 3.81 -10.23 4.22
C ASP A 53 5.11 -9.43 4.12
N VAL A 54 5.00 -8.24 3.54
CA VAL A 54 6.14 -7.35 3.32
C VAL A 54 5.94 -6.10 4.14
N TRP A 55 6.91 -5.85 5.02
CA TRP A 55 7.01 -4.59 5.75
C TRP A 55 7.72 -3.55 4.90
N ILE A 56 7.07 -2.42 4.65
CA ILE A 56 7.61 -1.27 3.93
C ILE A 56 7.75 -0.12 4.92
N GLN A 57 8.98 0.33 5.13
CA GLN A 57 9.27 1.44 6.05
C GLN A 57 8.75 2.75 5.48
N PHE A 58 8.30 3.67 6.34
CA PHE A 58 7.81 4.96 5.90
C PHE A 58 8.89 5.82 5.23
N ALA A 59 10.15 5.61 5.60
CA ALA A 59 11.28 6.24 4.94
C ALA A 59 11.38 5.84 3.45
N ASP A 60 11.00 4.60 3.12
CA ASP A 60 10.94 4.14 1.73
C ASP A 60 9.66 4.62 1.03
N LEU A 61 8.55 4.77 1.76
CA LEU A 61 7.28 5.25 1.19
C LEU A 61 7.35 6.68 0.64
N ASP A 62 8.24 7.52 1.16
CA ASP A 62 8.48 8.88 0.63
C ASP A 62 8.87 8.86 -0.85
N GLN A 63 9.58 7.80 -1.28
CA GLN A 63 9.98 7.60 -2.68
C GLN A 63 9.13 6.55 -3.41
N ALA A 64 8.12 5.99 -2.74
CA ALA A 64 7.25 5.00 -3.33
C ALA A 64 6.04 5.65 -4.01
N GLU A 65 5.57 5.02 -5.09
CA GLU A 65 4.28 5.34 -5.67
C GLU A 65 3.20 4.44 -5.07
N LEU A 66 2.25 5.06 -4.38
CA LEU A 66 1.06 4.40 -3.86
C LEU A 66 -0.04 4.41 -4.92
N LEU A 67 -0.59 3.26 -5.25
CA LEU A 67 -1.72 3.12 -6.16
C LEU A 67 -2.80 2.22 -5.56
N TYR A 68 -4.06 2.53 -5.82
CA TYR A 68 -5.19 1.68 -5.45
C TYR A 68 -6.01 1.32 -6.69
N TRP A 69 -6.65 0.17 -6.66
CA TRP A 69 -7.56 -0.25 -7.71
C TRP A 69 -8.93 0.43 -7.54
N ASP A 70 -9.23 1.38 -8.42
CA ASP A 70 -10.52 2.07 -8.43
C ASP A 70 -11.55 1.22 -9.16
N ASN A 71 -12.46 0.56 -8.43
CA ASN A 71 -13.50 -0.30 -9.03
C ASN A 71 -14.54 0.50 -9.85
N LYS A 72 -14.62 1.82 -9.69
CA LYS A 72 -15.56 2.65 -10.45
C LYS A 72 -15.06 2.90 -11.87
N SER A 73 -13.75 3.09 -12.01
CA SER A 73 -13.08 3.40 -13.28
C SER A 73 -12.30 2.21 -13.84
N ASP A 74 -12.26 1.09 -13.10
CA ASP A 74 -11.54 -0.15 -13.42
C ASP A 74 -10.06 0.08 -13.77
N GLN A 75 -9.39 0.93 -12.98
CA GLN A 75 -8.01 1.31 -13.23
C GLN A 75 -7.21 1.54 -11.94
N TRP A 76 -5.89 1.36 -12.04
CA TRP A 76 -4.96 1.78 -11.00
C TRP A 76 -4.91 3.30 -10.93
N THR A 77 -5.30 3.85 -9.77
CA THR A 77 -5.27 5.28 -9.49
C THR A 77 -4.19 5.58 -8.48
N VAL A 78 -3.40 6.63 -8.75
CA VAL A 78 -2.33 7.07 -7.84
C VAL A 78 -2.94 7.72 -6.60
N PHE A 79 -2.55 7.23 -5.44
CA PHE A 79 -2.87 7.83 -4.16
C PHE A 79 -1.77 8.84 -3.78
N LYS A 80 -2.17 10.06 -3.43
CA LYS A 80 -1.24 11.11 -2.99
C LYS A 80 -1.39 11.29 -1.48
N ILE A 81 -0.30 11.00 -0.77
CA ILE A 81 -0.11 11.22 0.66
C ILE A 81 0.10 12.71 0.97
#